data_AF-A0A937AAN3-F1
#
_entry.id   AF-A0A937AAN3-F1
#
_cell.length_a   1.000
_cell.length_b   1.000
_cell.length_c   1.000
_cell.angle_alpha   90.00
_cell.angle_beta   90.00
_cell.angle_gamma   90.00
#
_symmetry.space_group_name_H-M   'P 1'
#
loop_
_entity.id
_entity.type
_entity.pdbx_description
1 polymer ?
#
loop_
_entity_poly.entity_id
_entity_poly.type
_entity_poly.pdbx_seq_one_letter_code
_entity_poly.pdbx_strand_id
1 'polypeptide(L)'
;MAGPTRFGAEMSTSKKQPTLLSGGNPQIAKGEGDAPVQAYIEAMPGWKRDIGRRLDALIERTVPGVRKAVKWNSPFYGVEGQGWFVSYHCFTKYVKVTFFRGTSLEPMPPGESKTAETRYLDIREDGIPDEPQLASWIEQAAAIPGWDGGSPKNGGVAM
;
A
#
# COMPACT_ATOMS: atom_id res chain seq x y z
N MET A 1 -52.96 18.98 28.06
CA MET A 1 -52.81 18.51 26.66
C MET A 1 -51.40 18.83 26.20
N ALA A 2 -50.41 17.96 26.52
CA ALA A 2 -49.05 18.09 26.04
C ALA A 2 -48.82 16.99 25.00
N GLY A 3 -48.68 17.37 23.73
CA GLY A 3 -48.35 16.43 22.65
C GLY A 3 -46.88 16.03 22.70
N PRO A 4 -46.50 14.81 22.30
CA PRO A 4 -45.12 14.37 22.40
C PRO A 4 -44.25 14.99 21.31
N THR A 5 -43.12 15.54 21.73
CA THR A 5 -41.99 15.93 20.90
C THR A 5 -41.47 14.70 20.15
N ARG A 6 -41.49 14.73 18.80
CA ARG A 6 -40.85 13.70 17.97
C ARG A 6 -39.34 13.93 17.99
N PHE A 7 -38.59 13.01 18.60
CA PHE A 7 -37.16 12.89 18.37
C PHE A 7 -36.95 12.36 16.94
N GLY A 8 -36.31 13.18 16.10
CA GLY A 8 -35.87 12.76 14.76
C GLY A 8 -34.81 11.67 14.91
N ALA A 9 -35.07 10.52 14.29
CA ALA A 9 -34.11 9.43 14.21
C ALA A 9 -32.90 9.87 13.38
N GLU A 10 -31.71 9.90 13.99
CA GLU A 10 -30.45 9.97 13.27
C GLU A 10 -30.32 8.70 12.41
N MET A 11 -30.31 8.88 11.09
CA MET A 11 -30.03 7.79 10.16
C MET A 11 -28.56 7.37 10.32
N SER A 12 -28.32 6.27 11.01
CA SER A 12 -27.01 5.63 10.99
C SER A 12 -26.77 5.05 9.59
N THR A 13 -25.91 5.71 8.82
CA THR A 13 -25.40 5.14 7.58
C THR A 13 -24.45 4.01 7.96
N SER A 14 -24.97 2.78 7.95
CA SER A 14 -24.12 1.59 8.06
C SER A 14 -23.12 1.61 6.91
N LYS A 15 -21.85 1.94 7.22
CA LYS A 15 -20.75 1.85 6.25
C LYS A 15 -20.66 0.41 5.79
N LYS A 16 -21.13 0.12 4.56
CA LYS A 16 -20.97 -1.20 3.94
C LYS A 16 -19.48 -1.54 3.94
N GLN A 17 -19.14 -2.72 4.46
CA GLN A 17 -17.78 -3.23 4.38
C GLN A 17 -17.36 -3.35 2.91
N PRO A 18 -16.14 -2.93 2.54
CA PRO A 18 -15.68 -3.01 1.16
C PRO A 18 -15.70 -4.44 0.64
N THR A 19 -16.04 -4.59 -0.64
CA THR A 19 -16.02 -5.88 -1.33
C THR A 19 -14.57 -6.38 -1.44
N LEU A 20 -14.37 -7.69 -1.31
CA LEU A 20 -13.06 -8.31 -1.52
C LEU A 20 -13.01 -8.95 -2.90
N LEU A 21 -11.92 -8.73 -3.64
CA LEU A 21 -11.61 -9.42 -4.89
C LEU A 21 -11.18 -10.86 -4.63
N SER A 22 -11.09 -11.66 -5.70
CA SER A 22 -10.48 -12.98 -5.64
C SER A 22 -9.10 -12.93 -5.00
N GLY A 23 -8.84 -13.77 -4.00
CA GLY A 23 -7.60 -13.75 -3.23
C GLY A 23 -7.66 -12.89 -1.95
N GLY A 24 -8.79 -12.24 -1.67
CA GLY A 24 -9.01 -11.49 -0.42
C GLY A 24 -8.51 -10.05 -0.44
N ASN A 25 -8.20 -9.50 -1.62
CA ASN A 25 -7.75 -8.13 -1.78
C ASN A 25 -8.90 -7.12 -1.66
N PRO A 26 -8.82 -6.11 -0.79
CA PRO A 26 -9.83 -5.06 -0.73
C PRO A 26 -10.05 -4.38 -2.09
N GLN A 27 -11.31 -4.24 -2.48
CA GLN A 27 -11.70 -3.42 -3.63
C GLN A 27 -11.96 -1.99 -3.16
N ILE A 28 -10.96 -1.13 -3.35
CA ILE A 28 -11.02 0.28 -2.98
C ILE A 28 -10.84 1.13 -4.22
N ALA A 29 -11.72 2.11 -4.39
CA ALA A 29 -11.66 3.03 -5.51
C ALA A 29 -10.30 3.75 -5.55
N LYS A 30 -9.83 4.05 -6.77
CA LYS A 30 -8.61 4.84 -6.96
C LYS A 30 -8.75 6.18 -6.22
N GLY A 31 -7.73 6.56 -5.47
CA GLY A 31 -7.70 7.82 -4.74
C GLY A 31 -6.28 8.14 -4.29
N GLU A 32 -5.98 9.43 -4.14
CA GLU A 32 -4.69 9.92 -3.62
C GLU A 32 -4.85 10.30 -2.14
N GLY A 33 -3.74 10.31 -1.40
CA GLY A 33 -3.69 10.66 0.01
C GLY A 33 -3.89 9.49 0.96
N ASP A 34 -3.94 9.82 2.25
CA ASP A 34 -3.98 8.84 3.34
C ASP A 34 -5.35 8.13 3.46
N ALA A 35 -6.45 8.88 3.34
CA ALA A 35 -7.81 8.36 3.48
C ALA A 35 -8.11 7.07 2.66
N PRO A 36 -7.80 6.98 1.35
CA PRO A 36 -8.03 5.74 0.60
C PRO A 36 -7.12 4.59 1.05
N VAL A 37 -5.91 4.87 1.52
CA VAL A 37 -5.00 3.84 2.06
C VAL A 37 -5.51 3.33 3.40
N GLN A 38 -5.98 4.20 4.30
CA GLN A 38 -6.59 3.76 5.56
C GLN A 38 -7.85 2.93 5.31
N ALA A 39 -8.71 3.34 4.36
CA ALA A 39 -9.87 2.55 3.96
C ALA A 39 -9.49 1.16 3.43
N TYR A 40 -8.37 1.07 2.70
CA TYR A 40 -7.82 -0.22 2.27
C TYR A 40 -7.37 -1.07 3.47
N ILE A 41 -6.59 -0.50 4.39
CA ILE A 41 -6.09 -1.19 5.58
C ILE A 41 -7.25 -1.68 6.45
N GLU A 42 -8.26 -0.85 6.69
CA GLU A 42 -9.47 -1.21 7.43
C GLU A 42 -10.21 -2.39 6.78
N ALA A 43 -10.18 -2.48 5.44
CA ALA A 43 -10.83 -3.54 4.69
C ALA A 43 -10.00 -4.83 4.58
N MET A 44 -8.70 -4.80 4.90
CA MET A 44 -7.86 -6.01 4.86
C MET A 44 -8.44 -7.09 5.80
N PRO A 45 -8.51 -8.36 5.33
CA PRO A 45 -9.15 -9.43 6.10
C PRO A 45 -8.21 -10.07 7.12
N GLY A 46 -8.75 -10.32 8.33
CA GLY A 46 -8.07 -11.07 9.39
C GLY A 46 -6.71 -10.48 9.77
N TRP A 47 -5.72 -11.35 9.98
CA TRP A 47 -4.35 -10.99 10.36
C TRP A 47 -3.67 -10.00 9.40
N LYS A 48 -4.12 -9.94 8.14
CA LYS A 48 -3.53 -9.04 7.13
C LYS A 48 -3.77 -7.57 7.49
N ARG A 49 -4.83 -7.25 8.23
CA ARG A 49 -5.11 -5.88 8.71
C ARG A 49 -4.00 -5.36 9.60
N ASP A 50 -3.52 -6.17 10.53
CA ASP A 50 -2.45 -5.78 11.44
C ASP A 50 -1.12 -5.64 10.69
N ILE A 51 -0.89 -6.46 9.66
CA ILE A 51 0.24 -6.25 8.73
C ILE A 51 0.11 -4.94 7.98
N GLY A 52 -1.06 -4.61 7.44
CA GLY A 52 -1.30 -3.33 6.76
C GLY A 52 -1.01 -2.13 7.66
N ARG A 53 -1.49 -2.16 8.92
CA ARG A 53 -1.22 -1.12 9.92
C ARG A 53 0.27 -0.99 10.23
N ARG A 54 0.97 -2.10 10.42
CA ARG A 54 2.41 -2.10 10.72
C ARG A 54 3.23 -1.59 9.53
N LEU A 55 2.87 -2.00 8.31
CA LEU A 55 3.51 -1.52 7.09
C LEU A 55 3.32 -0.01 6.92
N ASP A 56 2.09 0.48 7.07
CA ASP A 56 1.80 1.91 6.91
C ASP A 56 2.57 2.76 7.93
N ALA A 57 2.50 2.39 9.21
CA ALA A 57 3.23 3.08 10.26
C ALA A 57 4.76 3.00 10.09
N LEU A 58 5.27 1.89 9.56
CA LEU A 58 6.70 1.73 9.26
C LEU A 58 7.13 2.66 8.12
N ILE A 59 6.35 2.71 7.04
CA ILE A 59 6.65 3.55 5.89
C ILE A 59 6.59 5.04 6.27
N GLU A 60 5.58 5.46 7.04
CA GLU A 60 5.45 6.84 7.50
C GLU A 60 6.60 7.29 8.41
N ARG A 61 7.05 6.44 9.33
CA ARG A 61 8.18 6.79 10.21
C ARG A 61 9.51 6.82 9.46
N THR A 62 9.70 5.95 8.47
CA THR A 62 10.95 5.87 7.70
C THR A 62 11.02 6.98 6.65
N VAL A 63 9.88 7.38 6.07
CA VAL A 63 9.83 8.41 5.03
C VAL A 63 8.80 9.49 5.42
N PRO A 64 9.20 10.48 6.22
CA PRO A 64 8.32 11.60 6.57
C PRO A 64 7.81 12.33 5.33
N GLY A 65 6.50 12.57 5.25
CA GLY A 65 5.88 13.22 4.09
C GLY A 65 5.67 12.29 2.88
N VAL A 66 5.74 10.96 3.08
CA VAL A 66 5.46 9.97 2.03
C VAL A 66 4.14 10.24 1.31
N ARG A 67 4.17 10.16 -0.02
CA ARG A 67 2.96 10.19 -0.84
C ARG A 67 2.26 8.85 -0.77
N LYS A 68 0.95 8.88 -0.59
CA LYS A 68 0.09 7.70 -0.53
C LYS A 68 -0.96 7.74 -1.64
N ALA A 69 -1.31 6.59 -2.18
CA ALA A 69 -2.44 6.44 -3.09
C ALA A 69 -2.95 5.00 -3.10
N VAL A 70 -4.21 4.81 -3.49
CA VAL A 70 -4.72 3.52 -3.97
C VAL A 70 -4.81 3.57 -5.48
N LYS A 71 -4.14 2.64 -6.15
CA LYS A 71 -4.16 2.48 -7.63
C LYS A 71 -4.33 1.01 -7.95
N TRP A 72 -5.20 0.69 -8.92
CA TRP A 72 -5.50 -0.70 -9.31
C TRP A 72 -5.85 -1.63 -8.12
N ASN A 73 -6.56 -1.12 -7.11
CA ASN A 73 -6.88 -1.80 -5.85
C ASN A 73 -5.66 -2.20 -4.99
N SER A 74 -4.55 -1.49 -5.08
CA SER A 74 -3.40 -1.68 -4.20
C SER A 74 -2.95 -0.34 -3.61
N PRO A 75 -2.47 -0.29 -2.36
CA PRO A 75 -1.78 0.88 -1.83
C PRO A 75 -0.44 1.08 -2.53
N PHE A 76 -0.08 2.33 -2.75
CA PHE A 76 1.17 2.80 -3.32
C PHE A 76 1.76 3.88 -2.42
N TYR A 77 3.08 3.81 -2.23
CA TYR A 77 3.87 4.74 -1.44
C TYR A 77 5.01 5.29 -2.30
N GLY A 78 5.20 6.60 -2.23
CA GLY A 78 6.09 7.32 -3.14
C GLY A 78 6.68 8.58 -2.53
N VAL A 79 7.60 9.20 -3.26
CA VAL A 79 8.16 10.52 -2.94
C VAL A 79 7.82 11.48 -4.09
N GLU A 80 7.41 12.70 -3.75
CA GLU A 80 7.12 13.75 -4.73
C GLU A 80 8.29 13.91 -5.71
N GLY A 81 8.02 13.88 -7.02
CA GLY A 81 9.06 13.98 -8.05
C GLY A 81 9.95 12.73 -8.25
N GLN A 82 9.89 11.72 -7.38
CA GLN A 82 10.66 10.47 -7.54
C GLN A 82 9.82 9.26 -7.92
N GLY A 83 8.49 9.35 -7.85
CA GLY A 83 7.57 8.27 -8.19
C GLY A 83 7.31 7.31 -7.03
N TRP A 84 6.82 6.11 -7.36
CA TRP A 84 6.39 5.10 -6.39
C TRP A 84 7.51 4.11 -6.10
N PHE A 85 7.82 3.88 -4.82
CA PHE A 85 8.89 2.96 -4.42
C PHE A 85 8.36 1.64 -3.84
N VAL A 86 7.20 1.67 -3.17
CA VAL A 86 6.55 0.50 -2.58
C VAL A 86 5.07 0.41 -2.96
N SER A 87 4.58 -0.81 -3.14
CA SER A 87 3.15 -1.15 -3.15
C SER A 87 2.94 -2.47 -2.41
N TYR A 88 1.73 -2.75 -1.92
CA TYR A 88 1.40 -4.09 -1.45
C TYR A 88 0.01 -4.56 -1.88
N HIS A 89 -0.17 -5.87 -1.92
CA HIS A 89 -1.41 -6.51 -2.35
C HIS A 89 -1.72 -7.73 -1.49
N CYS A 90 -2.98 -7.96 -1.14
CA CYS A 90 -3.38 -9.14 -0.38
C CYS A 90 -3.62 -10.33 -1.30
N PHE A 91 -2.95 -11.44 -1.01
CA PHE A 91 -3.26 -12.77 -1.56
C PHE A 91 -3.82 -13.66 -0.47
N THR A 92 -4.44 -14.78 -0.83
CA THR A 92 -5.10 -15.68 0.13
C THR A 92 -4.20 -16.01 1.34
N LYS A 93 -2.93 -16.33 1.07
CA LYS A 93 -1.97 -16.84 2.07
C LYS A 93 -0.90 -15.83 2.51
N TYR A 94 -0.78 -14.67 1.88
CA TYR A 94 0.29 -13.71 2.16
C TYR A 94 -0.10 -12.29 1.76
N VAL A 95 0.56 -11.29 2.34
CA VAL A 95 0.59 -9.91 1.83
C VAL A 95 1.89 -9.77 1.03
N LYS A 96 1.78 -9.49 -0.27
CA LYS A 96 2.96 -9.28 -1.13
C LYS A 96 3.34 -7.82 -1.11
N VAL A 97 4.50 -7.50 -0.56
CA VAL A 97 5.13 -6.19 -0.66
C VAL A 97 5.99 -6.17 -1.91
N THR A 98 5.85 -5.12 -2.70
CA THR A 98 6.53 -4.90 -3.98
C THR A 98 7.48 -3.73 -3.85
N PHE A 99 8.75 -3.96 -4.17
CA PHE A 99 9.76 -2.92 -4.34
C PHE A 99 10.03 -2.75 -5.83
N PHE A 100 9.65 -1.60 -6.40
CA PHE A 100 9.72 -1.39 -7.85
C PHE A 100 11.16 -1.42 -8.39
N ARG A 101 12.13 -0.98 -7.59
CA ARG A 101 13.57 -1.04 -7.83
C ARG A 101 14.28 -2.02 -6.89
N GLY A 102 13.61 -3.13 -6.58
CA GLY A 102 14.08 -4.12 -5.62
C GLY A 102 15.46 -4.71 -5.91
N THR A 103 15.91 -4.79 -7.17
CA THR A 103 17.27 -5.25 -7.51
C THR A 103 18.39 -4.29 -7.10
N SER A 104 18.04 -3.04 -6.79
CA SER A 104 19.00 -2.00 -6.37
C SER A 104 19.10 -1.88 -4.84
N LEU A 105 18.39 -2.73 -4.10
CA LEU A 105 18.40 -2.72 -2.64
C LEU A 105 19.38 -3.77 -2.10
N GLU A 106 19.97 -3.47 -0.95
CA GLU A 106 20.94 -4.32 -0.28
C GLU A 106 20.50 -4.65 1.16
N PRO A 107 20.45 -5.94 1.55
CA PRO A 107 20.46 -7.11 0.67
C PRO A 107 19.27 -7.09 -0.30
N MET A 108 19.39 -7.76 -1.45
CA MET A 108 18.28 -7.82 -2.41
C MET A 108 17.06 -8.56 -1.80
N PRO A 109 15.83 -8.01 -1.85
CA PRO A 109 14.65 -8.71 -1.37
C PRO A 109 14.46 -10.04 -2.11
N PRO A 110 14.04 -11.12 -1.41
CA PRO A 110 14.20 -12.48 -1.91
C PRO A 110 13.22 -12.88 -3.03
N GLY A 111 12.08 -12.20 -3.14
CA GLY A 111 11.03 -12.58 -4.10
C GLY A 111 11.36 -12.13 -5.52
N GLU A 112 11.49 -13.07 -6.45
CA GLU A 112 11.73 -12.79 -7.87
C GLU A 112 10.52 -12.16 -8.58
N SER A 113 10.77 -11.36 -9.62
CA SER A 113 9.75 -10.80 -10.49
C SER A 113 10.06 -11.07 -11.96
N LYS A 114 8.99 -11.12 -12.77
CA LYS A 114 9.10 -11.09 -14.24
C LYS A 114 9.56 -9.72 -14.75
N THR A 115 9.32 -8.66 -13.97
CA THR A 115 9.84 -7.34 -14.24
C THR A 115 11.27 -7.27 -13.69
N ALA A 116 12.24 -7.03 -14.57
CA ALA A 116 13.67 -7.21 -14.27
C ALA A 116 14.11 -6.56 -12.94
N GLU A 117 13.64 -5.33 -12.68
CA GLU A 117 14.08 -4.50 -11.56
C GLU A 117 13.27 -4.72 -10.26
N THR A 118 12.12 -5.38 -10.35
CA THR A 118 11.20 -5.52 -9.22
C THR A 118 11.59 -6.72 -8.36
N ARG A 119 11.46 -6.57 -7.04
CA ARG A 119 11.51 -7.69 -6.09
C ARG A 119 10.36 -7.63 -5.11
N TYR A 120 10.08 -8.77 -4.49
CA TYR A 120 8.98 -8.92 -3.54
C TYR A 120 9.45 -9.38 -2.17
N LEU A 121 8.64 -9.06 -1.17
CA LEU A 121 8.64 -9.70 0.13
C LEU A 121 7.22 -10.22 0.39
N ASP A 122 7.07 -11.53 0.58
CA ASP A 122 5.79 -12.14 0.94
C ASP A 122 5.70 -12.28 2.47
N ILE A 123 4.83 -11.48 3.08
CA ILE A 123 4.58 -11.49 4.53
C ILE A 123 3.43 -12.46 4.82
N ARG A 124 3.66 -13.40 5.73
CA ARG A 124 2.70 -14.43 6.13
C ARG A 124 2.09 -14.12 7.49
N GLU A 125 1.24 -15.02 7.97
CA GLU A 125 0.46 -14.86 9.21
C GLU A 125 1.31 -14.78 10.48
N ASP A 126 2.53 -15.32 10.43
CA ASP A 126 3.57 -15.21 11.45
C ASP A 126 4.12 -13.78 11.61
N GLY A 127 3.86 -12.89 10.65
CA GLY A 127 4.17 -11.47 10.73
C GLY A 127 5.33 -11.03 9.85
N ILE A 128 5.78 -9.78 10.07
CA ILE A 128 6.96 -9.21 9.40
C ILE A 128 8.20 -9.94 9.94
N PRO A 129 8.95 -10.69 9.10
CA PRO A 129 10.04 -11.53 9.59
C PRO A 129 11.20 -10.75 10.20
N ASP A 130 11.55 -9.63 9.57
CA ASP A 130 12.64 -8.73 10.00
C ASP A 130 12.20 -7.28 9.73
N GLU A 131 11.71 -6.62 10.78
CA GLU A 131 11.22 -5.24 10.68
C GLU A 131 12.36 -4.22 10.45
N PRO A 132 13.54 -4.30 11.12
CA PRO A 132 14.70 -3.47 10.78
C PRO A 132 15.14 -3.59 9.32
N GLN A 133 15.21 -4.80 8.77
CA GLN A 133 15.58 -5.01 7.36
C GLN A 133 14.53 -4.39 6.42
N LEU A 134 13.24 -4.55 6.74
CA LEU A 134 12.17 -3.94 5.96
C LEU A 134 12.25 -2.40 6.01
N ALA A 135 12.57 -1.82 7.16
CA ALA A 135 12.81 -0.38 7.30
C ALA A 135 13.96 0.08 6.40
N SER A 136 15.08 -0.65 6.39
CA SER A 136 16.22 -0.34 5.54
C SER A 136 15.87 -0.39 4.05
N TRP A 137 15.08 -1.38 3.61
CA TRP A 137 14.60 -1.45 2.23
C TRP A 137 13.69 -0.28 1.86
N ILE A 138 12.81 0.14 2.76
CA ILE A 138 11.93 1.30 2.55
C ILE A 138 12.78 2.57 2.37
N GLU A 139 13.76 2.78 3.25
CA GLU A 139 14.68 3.93 3.18
C GLU A 139 15.45 3.95 1.85
N GLN A 140 16.09 2.83 1.49
CA GLN A 140 16.86 2.70 0.25
C GLN A 140 15.97 2.92 -0.98
N ALA A 141 14.77 2.34 -1.00
CA ALA A 141 13.85 2.46 -2.12
C ALA A 141 13.31 3.89 -2.28
N ALA A 142 13.13 4.63 -1.18
CA ALA A 142 12.71 6.02 -1.20
C ALA A 142 13.82 7.01 -1.63
N ALA A 143 15.09 6.59 -1.57
CA ALA A 143 16.25 7.40 -1.94
C ALA A 143 16.61 7.34 -3.44
N ILE A 144 15.94 6.51 -4.23
CA ILE A 144 16.22 6.29 -5.65
C ILE A 144 14.97 6.52 -6.52
N PRO A 145 15.12 6.86 -7.82
CA PRO A 145 13.99 7.02 -8.72
C PRO A 145 13.12 5.75 -8.81
N GLY A 146 11.87 5.88 -8.38
CA GLY A 146 10.90 4.79 -8.35
C GLY A 146 10.26 4.51 -9.71
N TRP A 147 9.06 3.95 -9.65
CA TRP A 147 8.21 3.71 -10.81
C TRP A 147 7.30 4.91 -11.07
N ASP A 148 7.22 5.35 -12.31
CA ASP A 148 6.48 6.54 -12.75
C ASP A 148 5.02 6.27 -13.16
N GLY A 149 4.55 5.03 -12.99
CA GLY A 149 3.19 4.63 -13.37
C GLY A 149 3.08 4.08 -14.80
N GLY A 150 4.21 3.82 -15.48
CA GLY A 150 4.22 3.20 -16.81
C GLY A 150 3.97 4.19 -17.95
N SER A 151 4.17 5.48 -17.70
CA SER A 151 4.20 6.49 -18.77
C SER A 151 5.40 6.20 -19.68
N PRO A 152 5.24 6.23 -21.02
CA PRO A 152 6.40 6.17 -21.90
C PRO A 152 7.34 7.32 -21.54
N LYS A 153 8.62 7.01 -21.28
CA LYS A 153 9.65 8.04 -21.30
C LYS A 153 9.73 8.54 -22.74
N ASN A 154 9.14 9.69 -23.03
CA ASN A 154 9.34 10.35 -24.31
C ASN A 154 10.85 10.45 -24.55
N GLY A 155 11.27 9.92 -25.69
CA GLY A 155 12.64 9.51 -25.97
C GLY A 155 13.69 10.55 -25.62
N GLY A 156 14.74 10.09 -24.93
CA GLY A 156 16.02 10.77 -24.97
C GLY A 156 16.55 10.68 -26.40
N VAL A 157 16.51 11.80 -27.10
CA VAL A 157 17.33 12.04 -28.29
C VAL A 157 18.78 11.82 -27.85
N ALA A 158 19.42 10.81 -28.40
CA ALA A 158 20.86 10.69 -28.37
C ALA A 158 21.43 11.85 -29.20
N MET A 159 22.26 12.68 -28.56
CA MET A 159 23.27 13.50 -29.22
C MET A 159 24.59 12.74 -29.17
#